data_AF-A0A2U2AT09-F1
#
_entry.id   AF-A0A2U2AT09-F1
#
_cell.length_a   1.000
_cell.length_b   1.000
_cell.length_c   1.000
_cell.angle_alpha   90.00
_cell.angle_beta   90.00
_cell.angle_gamma   90.00
#
_symmetry.space_group_name_H-M   'P 1'
#
loop_
_entity.id
_entity.type
_entity.pdbx_description
1 polymer ?
#
loop_
_entity_poly.entity_id
_entity_poly.type
_entity_poly.pdbx_seq_one_letter_code
_entity_poly.pdbx_strand_id
1 'polypeptide(L)'
;MIRDDQKIYRGGIKEMLIDSVLLEQFQKEILAQGEEATLPSNLPQNWLDILSLALEKILSTPAANALTLLLPEDTPSKLIIAAITPLLKAKEERDLPITLEEKENPFHTVRERYPITKKILESYRMELAFEAISRTMDIAINSASIETIFTNREVIIEHKH
;
A
#
# COMPACT_ATOMS: atom_id res chain seq x y z
N MET A 1 26.66 -28.53 28.46
CA MET A 1 26.72 -27.26 27.73
C MET A 1 25.81 -27.37 26.51
N ILE A 2 24.50 -27.26 26.70
CA ILE A 2 23.48 -27.26 25.63
C ILE A 2 22.37 -26.33 26.08
N ARG A 3 22.51 -25.03 25.83
CA ARG A 3 21.44 -24.03 25.96
C ARG A 3 21.83 -22.82 25.13
N ASP A 4 21.51 -22.82 23.83
CA ASP A 4 21.36 -21.55 23.08
C ASP A 4 20.48 -21.69 21.83
N ASP A 5 20.24 -22.89 21.30
CA ASP A 5 19.45 -23.03 20.05
C ASP A 5 17.92 -22.87 20.21
N GLN A 6 17.35 -22.98 21.41
CA GLN A 6 15.88 -22.93 21.58
C GLN A 6 15.28 -21.51 21.66
N LYS A 7 16.09 -20.45 21.79
CA LYS A 7 15.58 -19.08 21.82
C LYS A 7 15.32 -18.51 20.42
N ILE A 8 16.09 -18.92 19.42
CA ILE A 8 16.02 -18.39 18.05
C ILE A 8 14.73 -18.84 17.36
N TYR A 9 14.33 -20.12 17.50
CA TYR A 9 13.11 -20.65 16.88
C TYR A 9 11.80 -20.11 17.47
N ARG A 10 11.77 -19.75 18.77
CA ARG A 10 10.56 -19.19 19.40
C ARG A 10 10.29 -17.74 19.01
N GLY A 11 11.32 -16.98 18.64
CA GLY A 11 11.19 -15.61 18.14
C GLY A 11 10.58 -15.59 16.74
N GLY A 12 11.15 -16.37 15.81
CA GLY A 12 10.70 -16.41 14.42
C GLY A 12 9.26 -16.90 14.24
N ILE A 13 8.82 -17.90 15.01
CA ILE A 13 7.43 -18.39 14.92
C ILE A 13 6.43 -17.34 15.42
N LYS A 14 6.76 -16.60 16.49
CA LYS A 14 5.89 -15.53 17.00
C LYS A 14 5.80 -14.36 16.03
N GLU A 15 6.91 -13.96 15.43
CA GLU A 15 6.95 -12.87 14.46
C GLU A 15 6.17 -13.24 13.18
N MET A 16 6.37 -14.46 12.65
CA MET A 16 5.58 -14.97 11.51
C MET A 16 4.07 -15.04 11.81
N LEU A 17 3.68 -15.43 13.03
CA LEU A 17 2.27 -15.47 13.43
C LEU A 17 1.67 -14.07 13.57
N ILE A 18 2.43 -13.09 14.06
CA ILE A 18 1.98 -11.70 14.15
C ILE A 18 1.78 -11.13 12.74
N ASP A 19 2.71 -11.41 11.85
CA ASP A 19 2.69 -10.98 10.46
C ASP A 19 1.50 -11.54 9.67
N SER A 20 1.19 -12.83 9.84
CA SER A 20 0.03 -13.44 9.21
C SER A 20 -1.29 -12.86 9.73
N VAL A 21 -1.38 -12.63 11.05
CA VAL A 21 -2.59 -12.03 11.67
C VAL A 21 -2.80 -10.60 11.17
N LEU A 22 -1.74 -9.81 11.02
CA LEU A 22 -1.84 -8.44 10.53
C LEU A 22 -2.36 -8.38 9.08
N LEU A 23 -1.86 -9.26 8.21
CA LEU A 23 -2.34 -9.35 6.82
C LEU A 23 -3.81 -9.79 6.75
N GLU A 24 -4.21 -10.76 7.57
CA GLU A 24 -5.61 -11.21 7.66
C GLU A 24 -6.53 -10.09 8.15
N GLN A 25 -6.09 -9.31 9.14
CA GLN A 25 -6.83 -8.14 9.62
C GLN A 25 -6.97 -7.10 8.52
N PHE A 26 -5.90 -6.78 7.80
CA PHE A 26 -5.97 -5.82 6.70
C PHE A 26 -6.95 -6.26 5.61
N GLN A 27 -6.92 -7.54 5.26
CA GLN A 27 -7.85 -8.10 4.29
C GLN A 27 -9.30 -7.97 4.74
N LYS A 28 -9.59 -8.33 6.00
CA LYS A 28 -10.96 -8.32 6.54
C LYS A 28 -11.48 -6.91 6.77
N GLU A 29 -10.65 -6.02 7.30
CA GLU A 29 -11.06 -4.68 7.69
C GLU A 29 -11.05 -3.71 6.52
N ILE A 30 -10.14 -3.85 5.57
CA ILE A 30 -9.97 -2.87 4.48
C ILE A 30 -10.36 -3.48 3.14
N LEU A 31 -9.65 -4.53 2.70
CA LEU A 31 -9.83 -5.04 1.33
C LEU A 31 -11.24 -5.58 1.05
N ALA A 32 -11.92 -6.10 2.08
CA ALA A 32 -13.30 -6.58 1.96
C ALA A 32 -14.32 -5.47 1.68
N GLN A 33 -13.97 -4.19 1.87
CA GLN A 33 -14.88 -3.06 1.65
C GLN A 33 -14.88 -2.55 0.19
N GLY A 34 -13.99 -3.07 -0.66
CA GLY A 34 -13.91 -2.71 -2.08
C GLY A 34 -12.60 -2.00 -2.47
N GLU A 35 -12.44 -1.70 -3.75
CA GLU A 35 -11.18 -1.22 -4.32
C GLU A 35 -10.80 0.19 -3.82
N GLU A 36 -11.78 1.03 -3.48
CA GLU A 36 -11.56 2.38 -2.96
C GLU A 36 -11.24 2.41 -1.46
N ALA A 37 -11.35 1.28 -0.76
CA ALA A 37 -11.16 1.23 0.70
C ALA A 37 -9.71 1.54 1.12
N THR A 38 -8.75 1.40 0.20
CA THR A 38 -7.34 1.70 0.43
C THR A 38 -6.93 3.11 -0.01
N LEU A 39 -7.89 3.94 -0.48
CA LEU A 39 -7.64 5.37 -0.66
C LEU A 39 -7.26 6.00 0.68
N PRO A 40 -6.29 6.93 0.74
CA PRO A 40 -5.84 7.52 1.99
C PRO A 40 -6.96 8.07 2.87
N SER A 41 -7.92 8.79 2.28
CA SER A 41 -9.08 9.34 3.00
C SER A 41 -10.02 8.29 3.58
N ASN A 42 -10.04 7.08 3.02
CA ASN A 42 -10.92 6.00 3.43
C ASN A 42 -10.27 5.07 4.47
N LEU A 43 -8.96 5.20 4.71
CA LEU A 43 -8.24 4.38 5.69
C LEU A 43 -8.56 4.82 7.12
N PRO A 44 -8.96 3.91 8.03
CA PRO A 44 -8.94 4.16 9.46
C PRO A 44 -7.55 4.60 9.96
N GLN A 45 -7.49 5.39 11.02
CA GLN A 45 -6.24 6.00 11.50
C GLN A 45 -5.12 4.98 11.74
N ASN A 46 -5.43 3.86 12.37
CA ASN A 46 -4.47 2.80 12.63
C ASN A 46 -3.84 2.25 11.33
N TRP A 47 -4.64 2.06 10.28
CA TRP A 47 -4.15 1.57 8.99
C TRP A 47 -3.36 2.62 8.23
N LEU A 48 -3.77 3.90 8.32
CA LEU A 48 -3.00 5.02 7.80
C LEU A 48 -1.59 5.06 8.40
N ASP A 49 -1.48 4.90 9.73
CA ASP A 49 -0.20 4.88 10.44
C ASP A 49 0.65 3.65 10.08
N ILE A 50 0.04 2.46 10.05
CA ILE A 50 0.72 1.20 9.70
C ILE A 50 1.28 1.26 8.28
N LEU A 51 0.49 1.68 7.30
CA LEU A 51 0.91 1.77 5.90
C LEU A 51 1.97 2.85 5.70
N SER A 52 1.86 3.98 6.40
CA SER A 52 2.90 5.02 6.39
C SER A 52 4.25 4.47 6.89
N LEU A 53 4.25 3.77 8.02
CA LEU A 53 5.45 3.14 8.57
C LEU A 53 6.01 2.04 7.65
N ALA A 54 5.15 1.25 7.01
CA ALA A 54 5.56 0.23 6.06
C ALA A 54 6.26 0.85 4.83
N LEU A 55 5.72 1.93 4.27
CA LEU A 55 6.35 2.65 3.16
C LEU A 55 7.68 3.27 3.54
N GLU A 56 7.78 3.90 4.71
CA GLU A 56 9.04 4.48 5.19
C GLU A 56 10.13 3.40 5.28
N LYS A 57 9.80 2.20 5.79
CA LYS A 57 10.73 1.06 5.83
C LYS A 57 11.19 0.63 4.44
N ILE A 58 10.25 0.50 3.50
CA ILE A 58 10.55 0.10 2.12
C ILE A 58 11.44 1.15 1.44
N LEU A 59 11.06 2.42 1.51
CA LEU A 59 11.73 3.53 0.81
C LEU A 59 13.07 3.93 1.45
N SER A 60 13.27 3.64 2.73
CA SER A 60 14.55 3.84 3.41
C SER A 60 15.59 2.75 3.12
N THR A 61 15.19 1.66 2.46
CA THR A 61 16.10 0.57 2.11
C THR A 61 17.00 0.99 0.93
N PRO A 62 18.33 0.74 0.93
CA PRO A 62 19.21 1.11 -0.18
C PRO A 62 18.78 0.56 -1.55
N ALA A 63 18.09 -0.59 -1.57
CA ALA A 63 17.50 -1.19 -2.75
C ALA A 63 16.34 -0.37 -3.36
N ALA A 64 15.77 0.59 -2.61
CA ALA A 64 14.72 1.51 -3.07
C ALA A 64 15.17 2.45 -4.21
N ASN A 65 16.46 2.47 -4.54
CA ASN A 65 17.01 3.26 -5.64
C ASN A 65 16.99 2.55 -7.01
N ALA A 66 16.59 1.28 -7.06
CA ALA A 66 16.44 0.55 -8.33
C ALA A 66 15.15 0.97 -9.08
N LEU A 67 15.23 1.06 -10.41
CA LEU A 67 14.09 1.40 -11.29
C LEU A 67 12.97 0.33 -11.24
N THR A 68 13.33 -0.91 -10.93
CA THR A 68 12.41 -2.04 -10.75
C THR A 68 12.55 -2.54 -9.32
N LEU A 69 11.55 -2.28 -8.48
CA LEU A 69 11.55 -2.76 -7.10
C LEU A 69 11.06 -4.20 -7.07
N LEU A 70 11.99 -5.14 -6.93
CA LEU A 70 11.67 -6.44 -6.36
C LEU A 70 11.45 -6.21 -4.86
N LEU A 71 10.21 -5.86 -4.50
CA LEU A 71 9.85 -5.71 -3.10
C LEU A 71 10.15 -7.03 -2.36
N PRO A 72 10.78 -6.97 -1.18
CA PRO A 72 10.99 -8.16 -0.35
C PRO A 72 9.69 -8.92 -0.09
N GLU A 73 9.78 -10.23 0.16
CA GLU A 73 8.62 -11.03 0.59
C GLU A 73 8.30 -10.84 2.10
N ASP A 74 8.60 -9.64 2.62
CA ASP A 74 8.35 -9.25 4.01
C ASP A 74 6.95 -8.64 4.19
N THR A 75 6.54 -8.51 5.45
CA THR A 75 5.19 -8.05 5.81
C THR A 75 4.92 -6.60 5.42
N PRO A 76 5.84 -5.63 5.62
CA PRO A 76 5.68 -4.28 5.09
C PRO A 76 5.41 -4.27 3.58
N SER A 77 6.20 -4.99 2.80
CA SER A 77 6.04 -5.07 1.35
C SER A 77 4.70 -5.68 0.95
N LYS A 78 4.30 -6.78 1.61
CA LYS A 78 3.00 -7.43 1.37
C LYS A 78 1.82 -6.51 1.66
N LEU A 79 1.87 -5.74 2.74
CA LEU A 79 0.84 -4.75 3.07
C LEU A 79 0.75 -3.65 2.01
N ILE A 80 1.89 -3.12 1.57
CA ILE A 80 1.91 -2.06 0.56
C ILE A 80 1.44 -2.56 -0.80
N ILE A 81 1.84 -3.78 -1.19
CA ILE A 81 1.31 -4.43 -2.39
C ILE A 81 -0.20 -4.57 -2.28
N ALA A 82 -0.70 -5.11 -1.16
CA ALA A 82 -2.13 -5.30 -0.92
C ALA A 82 -2.92 -3.97 -0.93
N ALA A 83 -2.33 -2.87 -0.47
CA ALA A 83 -2.97 -1.56 -0.46
C ALA A 83 -3.02 -0.90 -1.85
N ILE A 84 -1.94 -1.01 -2.63
CA ILE A 84 -1.79 -0.31 -3.91
C ILE A 84 -2.42 -1.09 -5.07
N THR A 85 -2.34 -2.42 -5.08
CA THR A 85 -2.86 -3.24 -6.19
C THR A 85 -4.33 -2.97 -6.53
N PRO A 86 -5.27 -2.89 -5.55
CA PRO A 86 -6.66 -2.57 -5.85
C PRO A 86 -6.84 -1.19 -6.51
N LEU A 87 -6.06 -0.19 -6.09
CA LEU A 87 -6.11 1.17 -6.65
C LEU A 87 -5.61 1.20 -8.10
N LEU A 88 -4.50 0.51 -8.39
CA LEU A 88 -3.98 0.39 -9.75
C LEU A 88 -4.96 -0.34 -10.67
N LYS A 89 -5.58 -1.41 -10.17
CA LYS A 89 -6.61 -2.16 -10.88
C LYS A 89 -7.83 -1.30 -11.20
N ALA A 90 -8.39 -0.62 -10.20
CA ALA A 90 -9.53 0.28 -10.38
C ALA A 90 -9.22 1.44 -11.34
N LYS A 91 -7.98 1.96 -11.30
CA LYS A 91 -7.52 3.03 -12.18
C LYS A 91 -7.38 2.57 -13.62
N GLU A 92 -6.71 1.44 -13.85
CA GLU A 92 -6.55 0.90 -15.20
C GLU A 92 -7.87 0.44 -15.79
N GLU A 93 -8.76 -0.22 -15.05
CA GLU A 93 -10.08 -0.61 -15.55
C GLU A 93 -10.92 0.59 -16.01
N ARG A 94 -10.68 1.78 -15.44
CA ARG A 94 -11.30 3.05 -15.86
C ARG A 94 -10.63 3.65 -17.10
N ASP A 95 -9.30 3.65 -17.15
CA ASP A 95 -8.52 4.31 -18.22
C ASP A 95 -8.34 3.40 -19.47
N LEU A 96 -8.32 2.08 -19.29
CA LEU A 96 -8.07 1.01 -20.26
C LEU A 96 -8.85 -0.26 -19.88
N PRO A 97 -10.09 -0.46 -20.36
CA PRO A 97 -10.89 -1.63 -20.00
C PRO A 97 -10.22 -2.94 -20.45
N ILE A 98 -10.27 -3.94 -19.57
CA ILE A 98 -9.69 -5.29 -19.79
C ILE A 98 -10.16 -5.84 -21.13
N THR A 99 -9.20 -6.18 -22.00
CA THR A 99 -9.52 -6.73 -23.34
C THR A 99 -10.05 -8.16 -23.21
N LEU A 100 -10.76 -8.65 -24.24
CA LEU A 100 -11.25 -10.04 -24.25
C LEU A 100 -10.09 -11.06 -24.17
N GLU A 101 -8.94 -10.75 -24.77
CA GLU A 101 -7.73 -11.60 -24.74
C GLU A 101 -7.13 -11.72 -23.34
N GLU A 102 -7.18 -10.64 -22.55
CA GLU A 102 -6.72 -10.63 -21.15
C GLU A 102 -7.69 -11.38 -20.22
N LYS A 103 -8.99 -11.42 -20.56
CA LYS A 103 -9.95 -12.27 -19.85
C LYS A 103 -9.72 -13.76 -20.12
N GLU A 104 -9.29 -14.11 -21.32
CA GLU A 104 -9.05 -15.49 -21.73
C GLU A 104 -7.67 -16.02 -21.29
N ASN A 105 -6.69 -15.15 -21.05
CA ASN A 105 -5.39 -15.51 -20.48
C ASN A 105 -5.02 -14.69 -19.23
N PRO A 106 -5.63 -15.00 -18.06
CA PRO A 106 -5.37 -14.30 -16.79
C PRO A 106 -3.97 -14.53 -16.21
N PHE A 107 -3.11 -15.33 -16.88
CA PHE A 107 -1.74 -15.59 -16.47
C PHE A 107 -0.72 -14.59 -17.03
N HIS A 108 -1.12 -13.64 -17.89
CA HIS A 108 -0.35 -12.40 -18.05
C HIS A 108 -0.27 -11.76 -16.67
N THR A 109 0.91 -11.81 -16.08
CA THR A 109 1.00 -11.81 -14.63
C THR A 109 0.48 -10.48 -14.08
N VAL A 110 -0.34 -10.52 -13.03
CA VAL A 110 -0.83 -9.32 -12.32
C VAL A 110 0.33 -8.36 -11.99
N ARG A 111 1.55 -8.89 -11.81
CA ARG A 111 2.80 -8.14 -11.61
C ARG A 111 3.29 -7.38 -12.85
N GLU A 112 3.13 -7.90 -14.05
CA GLU A 112 3.46 -7.22 -15.31
C GLU A 112 2.43 -6.14 -15.65
N ARG A 113 1.15 -6.39 -15.32
CA ARG A 113 0.06 -5.46 -15.58
C ARG A 113 0.06 -4.27 -14.61
N TYR A 114 0.37 -4.52 -13.33
CA TYR A 114 0.38 -3.50 -12.29
C TYR A 114 1.75 -3.37 -11.62
N PRO A 115 2.80 -2.91 -12.35
CA PRO A 115 4.12 -2.78 -11.77
C PRO A 115 4.13 -1.69 -10.69
N ILE A 116 4.39 -2.11 -9.45
CA ILE A 116 4.61 -1.18 -8.33
C ILE A 116 6.02 -0.60 -8.48
N THR A 117 6.09 0.58 -9.09
CA THR A 117 7.36 1.31 -9.27
C THR A 117 7.66 2.21 -8.07
N LYS A 118 8.91 2.68 -7.96
CA LYS A 118 9.30 3.67 -6.96
C LYS A 118 8.38 4.90 -6.98
N LYS A 119 8.04 5.39 -8.18
CA LYS A 119 7.14 6.53 -8.35
C LYS A 119 5.76 6.27 -7.73
N ILE A 120 5.21 5.06 -7.93
CA ILE A 120 3.92 4.68 -7.31
C ILE A 120 4.03 4.66 -5.78
N LEU A 121 5.10 4.12 -5.22
CA LEU A 121 5.32 4.11 -3.77
C LEU A 121 5.45 5.54 -3.21
N GLU A 122 6.24 6.39 -3.85
CA GLU A 122 6.44 7.79 -3.46
C GLU A 122 5.14 8.60 -3.58
N SER A 123 4.38 8.40 -4.65
CA SER A 123 3.05 9.00 -4.82
C SER A 123 2.09 8.54 -3.73
N TYR A 124 2.04 7.24 -3.42
CA TYR A 124 1.16 6.73 -2.35
C TYR A 124 1.55 7.31 -0.99
N ARG A 125 2.86 7.35 -0.68
CA ARG A 125 3.39 7.94 0.55
C ARG A 125 2.99 9.40 0.71
N MET A 126 3.08 10.18 -0.36
CA MET A 126 2.69 11.60 -0.33
C MET A 126 1.22 11.76 0.04
N GLU A 127 0.35 10.93 -0.54
CA GLU A 127 -1.10 11.02 -0.32
C GLU A 127 -1.50 10.56 1.09
N LEU A 128 -0.83 9.54 1.64
CA LEU A 128 -0.98 9.19 3.06
C LEU A 128 -0.54 10.34 3.98
N ALA A 129 0.55 11.03 3.64
CA ALA A 129 1.02 12.19 4.40
C ALA A 129 0.03 13.36 4.33
N PHE A 130 -0.55 13.65 3.17
CA PHE A 130 -1.60 14.66 3.04
C PHE A 130 -2.81 14.33 3.90
N GLU A 131 -3.26 13.07 3.90
CA GLU A 131 -4.36 12.67 4.77
C GLU A 131 -4.01 12.81 6.25
N ALA A 132 -2.82 12.37 6.66
CA ALA A 132 -2.37 12.48 8.06
C ALA A 132 -2.31 13.94 8.53
N ILE A 133 -1.80 14.84 7.68
CA ILE A 133 -1.79 16.29 7.92
C ILE A 133 -3.21 16.82 8.01
N SER A 134 -4.06 16.48 7.03
CA SER A 134 -5.46 16.89 6.98
C SER A 134 -6.23 16.45 8.24
N ARG A 135 -5.96 15.28 8.82
CA ARG A 135 -6.60 14.84 10.07
C ARG A 135 -6.13 15.58 11.31
N THR A 136 -4.85 15.92 11.35
CA THR A 136 -4.20 16.42 12.57
C THR A 136 -4.21 17.93 12.67
N MET A 137 -4.14 18.62 11.53
CA MET A 137 -4.00 20.07 11.45
C MET A 137 -5.35 20.74 11.18
N ASP A 138 -5.40 22.05 11.43
CA ASP A 138 -6.56 22.90 11.14
C ASP A 138 -6.62 23.34 9.66
N ILE A 139 -6.25 22.41 8.78
CA ILE A 139 -6.30 22.58 7.33
C ILE A 139 -6.99 21.38 6.68
N ALA A 140 -7.77 21.65 5.66
CA ALA A 140 -8.33 20.64 4.76
C ALA A 140 -7.44 20.55 3.52
N ILE A 141 -7.10 19.32 3.15
CA ILE A 141 -6.43 19.01 1.88
C ILE A 141 -7.39 18.18 1.05
N ASN A 142 -7.61 18.55 -0.22
CA ASN A 142 -8.48 17.76 -1.09
C ASN A 142 -7.94 16.34 -1.26
N SER A 143 -8.77 15.33 -0.97
CA SER A 143 -8.38 13.92 -1.02
C SER A 143 -8.20 13.41 -2.45
N ALA A 144 -7.28 12.46 -2.64
CA ALA A 144 -7.16 11.74 -3.90
C ALA A 144 -8.34 10.78 -4.09
N SER A 145 -8.74 10.62 -5.35
CA SER A 145 -9.72 9.67 -5.85
C SER A 145 -9.04 8.62 -6.74
N ILE A 146 -9.74 7.60 -7.22
CA ILE A 146 -9.16 6.63 -8.19
C ILE A 146 -8.68 7.32 -9.47
N GLU A 147 -9.37 8.36 -9.91
CA GLU A 147 -9.02 9.14 -11.10
C GLU A 147 -7.73 9.95 -10.89
N THR A 148 -7.49 10.44 -9.68
CA THR A 148 -6.42 11.40 -9.39
C THR A 148 -5.22 10.81 -8.64
N ILE A 149 -5.37 9.65 -7.99
CA ILE A 149 -4.28 8.93 -7.32
C ILE A 149 -3.19 8.55 -8.33
N PHE A 150 -1.93 8.63 -7.91
CA PHE A 150 -0.73 8.36 -8.74
C PHE A 150 -0.55 9.32 -9.93
N THR A 151 -1.24 10.45 -9.94
CA THR A 151 -1.08 11.51 -10.95
C THR A 151 -0.41 12.75 -10.34
N ASN A 152 -0.09 13.73 -11.18
CA ASN A 152 0.33 15.06 -10.72
C ASN A 152 -0.92 15.95 -10.51
N ARG A 153 -1.84 15.52 -9.65
CA ARG A 153 -3.07 16.26 -9.36
C ARG A 153 -2.76 17.58 -8.67
N GLU A 154 -3.64 18.56 -8.85
CA GLU A 154 -3.58 19.79 -8.06
C GLU A 154 -3.98 19.51 -6.61
N VAL A 155 -3.13 19.96 -5.68
CA VAL A 155 -3.36 19.86 -4.23
C VAL A 155 -3.80 21.22 -3.73
N ILE A 156 -5.04 21.28 -3.24
CA ILE A 156 -5.69 22.47 -2.70
C ILE A 156 -5.66 22.35 -1.19
N ILE A 157 -5.20 23.41 -0.52
CA ILE A 157 -5.09 23.50 0.93
C ILE A 157 -5.95 24.67 1.41
N GLU A 158 -6.89 24.40 2.31
CA GLU A 158 -7.83 25.37 2.85
C GLU A 158 -7.83 25.29 4.38
N HIS A 159 -8.29 26.35 5.05
CA HIS A 159 -8.54 26.30 6.49
C HIS A 159 -9.84 25.57 6.78
N LYS A 160 -9.87 24.76 7.85
CA LYS A 160 -11.13 24.20 8.34
C LYS A 160 -11.92 25.33 9.00
N HIS A 161 -13.14 25.56 8.52
CA HIS A 161 -14.04 26.56 9.08
C HIS A 161 -14.74 26.05 10.35
#